data_AF-A0A2W5SLZ4-F1
#
_entry.id   AF-A0A2W5SLZ4-F1
#
_cell.length_a   1.000
_cell.length_b   1.000
_cell.length_c   1.000
_cell.angle_alpha   90.00
_cell.angle_beta   90.00
_cell.angle_gamma   90.00
#
_symmetry.space_group_name_H-M   'P 1'
#
loop_
_entity.id
_entity.type
_entity.pdbx_description
1 polymer ?
#
loop_
_entity_poly.entity_id
_entity_poly.type
_entity_poly.pdbx_seq_one_letter_code
_entity_poly.pdbx_strand_id
1 'polypeptide(L)'
;MNADDWANFFVAQVGASAALLGLLFVGLSLNLDKILSIGSLPDRAAIGMGLLFTILFMGSLMLVPGQSQRLLGAEVLVVGLVLLLCGGRLELRGLRTGSHRALFMGNAMMFVIAALPYVVGGAFLFIGNSVGFYMIAAAVLLSLMKAVLDAWVLLVEINR
;
A
#
# COMPACT_ATOMS: atom_id res chain seq x y z
N MET A 1 -19.72 15.06 6.79
CA MET A 1 -18.26 14.89 6.72
C MET A 1 -17.88 14.90 5.27
N ASN A 2 -17.15 15.92 4.85
CA ASN A 2 -16.71 16.10 3.48
C ASN A 2 -15.22 15.77 3.39
N ALA A 3 -14.68 15.58 2.19
CA ALA A 3 -13.26 15.29 1.99
C ALA A 3 -12.35 16.37 2.61
N ASP A 4 -12.82 17.61 2.67
CA ASP A 4 -12.11 18.75 3.25
C ASP A 4 -11.72 18.55 4.73
N ASP A 5 -12.55 17.83 5.50
CA ASP A 5 -12.26 17.51 6.91
C ASP A 5 -10.99 16.64 7.05
N TRP A 6 -10.64 15.90 5.99
CA TRP A 6 -9.52 14.98 5.93
C TRP A 6 -8.33 15.52 5.14
N ALA A 7 -8.43 16.73 4.58
CA ALA A 7 -7.39 17.30 3.71
C ALA A 7 -6.03 17.34 4.39
N ASN A 8 -5.96 17.81 5.64
CA ASN A 8 -4.70 17.86 6.40
C ASN A 8 -4.08 16.47 6.61
N PHE A 9 -4.92 15.45 6.86
CA PHE A 9 -4.45 14.08 6.96
C PHE A 9 -3.85 13.62 5.63
N PHE A 10 -4.60 13.75 4.52
CA PHE A 10 -4.12 13.28 3.22
C PHE A 10 -2.90 14.06 2.71
N VAL A 11 -2.81 15.38 2.94
CA VAL A 11 -1.60 16.16 2.63
C VAL A 11 -0.38 15.60 3.37
N ALA A 12 -0.50 15.35 4.67
CA ALA A 12 0.58 14.77 5.46
C ALA A 12 0.99 13.37 4.95
N GLN A 13 0.01 12.52 4.63
CA GLN A 13 0.27 11.15 4.17
C GLN A 13 0.84 11.10 2.75
N VAL A 14 0.44 12.00 1.84
CA VAL A 14 1.04 12.14 0.51
C VAL A 14 2.51 12.54 0.64
N GLY A 15 2.83 13.52 1.48
CA GLY A 15 4.21 13.94 1.73
C GLY A 15 5.07 12.81 2.33
N ALA A 16 4.56 12.15 3.37
CA ALA A 16 5.26 11.05 4.04
C ALA A 16 5.51 9.86 3.10
N SER A 17 4.48 9.43 2.37
CA SER A 17 4.59 8.32 1.42
C SER A 17 5.51 8.65 0.25
N ALA A 18 5.48 9.88 -0.29
CA ALA A 18 6.41 10.31 -1.33
C ALA A 18 7.88 10.29 -0.85
N ALA A 19 8.14 10.79 0.35
CA ALA A 19 9.48 10.77 0.93
C ALA A 19 9.99 9.34 1.15
N LEU A 20 9.18 8.48 1.76
CA LEU A 20 9.54 7.07 2.01
C LEU A 20 9.69 6.28 0.70
N LEU A 21 8.82 6.52 -0.29
CA LEU A 21 8.92 5.88 -1.60
C LEU A 21 10.21 6.28 -2.30
N GLY A 22 10.59 7.56 -2.24
CA GLY A 22 11.86 8.06 -2.79
C GLY A 22 13.07 7.42 -2.11
N LEU A 23 13.10 7.37 -0.78
CA LEU A 23 14.18 6.73 -0.02
C LEU A 23 14.28 5.23 -0.33
N LEU A 24 13.14 4.53 -0.39
CA LEU A 24 13.10 3.12 -0.74
C LEU A 24 13.62 2.89 -2.16
N PHE A 25 13.17 3.68 -3.14
CA PHE A 25 13.61 3.58 -4.52
C PHE A 25 15.13 3.76 -4.66
N VAL A 26 15.71 4.76 -3.98
CA VAL A 26 17.17 4.97 -3.96
C VAL A 26 17.89 3.80 -3.29
N GLY A 27 17.39 3.31 -2.16
CA GLY A 27 17.99 2.16 -1.47
C GLY A 27 18.00 0.88 -2.32
N LEU A 28 16.91 0.65 -3.08
CA LEU A 28 16.77 -0.46 -4.00
C LEU A 28 17.70 -0.33 -5.22
N SER A 29 17.85 0.87 -5.78
CA SER A 29 18.69 1.09 -6.97
C SER A 29 20.18 0.85 -6.68
N LEU A 30 20.64 1.18 -5.47
CA LEU A 30 22.01 0.94 -5.01
C LEU A 30 22.32 -0.55 -4.76
N ASN A 31 21.30 -1.39 -4.56
CA ASN A 31 21.46 -2.80 -4.21
C ASN A 31 20.74 -3.74 -5.18
N LEU A 32 20.45 -3.28 -6.39
CA LEU A 32 19.57 -3.98 -7.33
C LEU A 32 20.05 -5.40 -7.64
N ASP A 33 21.36 -5.57 -7.91
CA ASP A 33 21.93 -6.88 -8.22
C ASP A 33 21.79 -7.87 -7.07
N LYS A 34 21.98 -7.41 -5.83
CA LYS A 34 21.80 -8.24 -4.62
C LYS A 34 20.34 -8.64 -4.44
N ILE A 35 19.43 -7.70 -4.62
CA ILE A 35 17.99 -7.95 -4.50
C ILE A 35 17.53 -8.97 -5.54
N LEU A 36 17.99 -8.85 -6.79
CA LEU A 36 17.65 -9.79 -7.86
C LEU A 36 18.28 -11.18 -7.64
N SER A 37 19.39 -11.28 -6.91
CA SER A 37 20.02 -12.56 -6.57
C SER A 37 19.25 -13.37 -5.52
N ILE A 38 18.42 -12.72 -4.70
CA ILE A 38 17.63 -13.37 -3.64
C ILE A 38 16.16 -13.45 -4.07
N GLY A 39 15.71 -14.63 -4.50
CA GLY A 39 14.45 -14.80 -5.23
C GLY A 39 13.16 -14.25 -4.58
N SER A 40 13.11 -14.07 -3.24
CA SER A 40 11.94 -13.50 -2.55
C SER A 40 11.96 -11.98 -2.37
N LEU A 41 13.12 -11.34 -2.51
CA LEU A 41 13.28 -9.90 -2.26
C LEU A 41 12.64 -8.99 -3.31
N PRO A 42 12.67 -9.31 -4.62
CA PRO A 42 12.04 -8.46 -5.63
C PRO A 42 10.54 -8.30 -5.40
N ASP A 43 9.85 -9.39 -5.03
CA ASP A 43 8.42 -9.36 -4.75
C ASP A 43 8.13 -8.52 -3.48
N ARG A 44 8.94 -8.64 -2.42
CA ARG A 44 8.83 -7.78 -1.21
C ARG A 44 9.05 -6.30 -1.54
N ALA A 45 10.07 -5.98 -2.33
CA ALA A 45 10.35 -4.61 -2.76
C ALA A 45 9.19 -4.04 -3.57
N ALA A 46 8.65 -4.81 -4.52
CA ALA A 46 7.50 -4.41 -5.32
C ALA A 46 6.25 -4.14 -4.46
N ILE A 47 5.98 -4.97 -3.45
CA ILE A 47 4.83 -4.76 -2.57
C ILE A 47 5.02 -3.54 -1.68
N GLY A 48 6.19 -3.37 -1.07
CA GLY A 48 6.50 -2.18 -0.25
C GLY A 48 6.36 -0.88 -1.05
N MET A 49 6.93 -0.84 -2.26
CA MET A 49 6.77 0.27 -3.19
C MET A 49 5.31 0.48 -3.60
N GLY A 50 4.60 -0.60 -3.92
CA GLY A 50 3.20 -0.54 -4.35
C GLY A 50 2.27 0.01 -3.27
N LEU A 51 2.52 -0.31 -2.00
CA LEU A 51 1.76 0.24 -0.87
C LEU A 51 2.03 1.74 -0.70
N LEU A 52 3.29 2.18 -0.69
CA LEU A 52 3.63 3.60 -0.59
C LEU A 52 3.08 4.40 -1.77
N PHE A 53 3.18 3.86 -2.98
CA PHE A 53 2.60 4.47 -4.17
C PHE A 53 1.07 4.54 -4.08
N THR A 54 0.42 3.50 -3.55
CA THR A 54 -1.05 3.52 -3.36
C THR A 54 -1.46 4.61 -2.37
N ILE A 55 -0.74 4.78 -1.26
CA ILE A 55 -0.99 5.87 -0.30
C ILE A 55 -0.87 7.24 -0.97
N LEU A 56 0.22 7.45 -1.73
CA LEU A 56 0.46 8.68 -2.47
C LEU A 56 -0.66 8.95 -3.47
N PHE A 57 -1.00 7.95 -4.28
CA PHE A 57 -1.99 8.08 -5.34
C PHE A 57 -3.38 8.34 -4.79
N MET A 58 -3.82 7.57 -3.78
CA MET A 58 -5.12 7.77 -3.14
C MET A 58 -5.21 9.10 -2.40
N GLY A 59 -4.17 9.48 -1.66
CA GLY A 59 -4.12 10.77 -0.99
C GLY A 59 -4.20 11.93 -1.99
N SER A 60 -3.59 11.76 -3.17
CA SER A 60 -3.67 12.75 -4.25
C SER A 60 -5.08 12.87 -4.83
N LEU A 61 -5.78 11.74 -5.06
CA LEU A 61 -7.18 11.72 -5.52
C LEU A 61 -8.12 12.38 -4.51
N MET A 62 -7.91 12.13 -3.22
CA MET A 62 -8.68 12.73 -2.12
C MET A 62 -8.57 14.27 -2.05
N LEU A 63 -7.48 14.82 -2.59
CA LEU A 63 -7.21 16.26 -2.58
C LEU A 63 -7.67 16.96 -3.86
N VAL A 64 -8.22 16.22 -4.85
CA VAL A 64 -8.78 16.82 -6.06
C VAL A 64 -10.09 17.54 -5.71
N PRO A 65 -10.16 18.89 -5.83
CA PRO A 65 -11.35 19.63 -5.44
C PRO A 65 -12.50 19.38 -6.42
N GLY A 66 -13.74 19.47 -5.92
CA GLY A 66 -14.95 19.42 -6.75
C GLY A 66 -15.35 18.01 -7.24
N GLN A 67 -14.69 16.95 -6.76
CA GLN A 67 -15.13 15.58 -7.04
C GLN A 67 -16.42 15.22 -6.30
N SER A 68 -17.33 14.52 -6.98
CA SER A 68 -18.47 13.90 -6.30
C SER A 68 -18.00 12.72 -5.44
N GLN A 69 -18.62 12.53 -4.27
CA GLN A 69 -18.27 11.44 -3.36
C GLN A 69 -18.36 10.04 -4.02
N ARG A 70 -19.31 9.85 -4.95
CA ARG A 70 -19.45 8.60 -5.70
C ARG A 70 -18.30 8.34 -6.66
N LEU A 71 -17.86 9.39 -7.36
CA LEU A 71 -16.72 9.30 -8.28
C LEU A 71 -15.44 8.96 -7.51
N LEU A 72 -15.17 9.69 -6.43
CA LEU A 72 -14.04 9.43 -5.53
C LEU A 72 -14.09 7.99 -4.97
N GLY A 73 -15.28 7.53 -4.55
CA GLY A 73 -15.46 6.15 -4.11
C GLY A 73 -15.14 5.12 -5.19
N ALA A 74 -15.54 5.37 -6.44
CA ALA A 74 -15.21 4.51 -7.58
C ALA A 74 -13.70 4.49 -7.85
N GLU A 75 -13.04 5.63 -7.83
CA GLU A 75 -11.59 5.74 -8.04
C GLU A 75 -10.82 4.97 -6.96
N VAL A 76 -11.16 5.19 -5.68
CA VAL A 76 -10.55 4.47 -4.55
C VAL A 76 -10.80 2.96 -4.66
N LEU A 77 -12.01 2.56 -5.04
CA LEU A 77 -12.36 1.15 -5.19
C LEU A 77 -11.51 0.49 -6.29
N VAL A 78 -11.37 1.15 -7.45
CA VAL A 78 -10.53 0.66 -8.55
C VAL A 78 -9.08 0.52 -8.11
N VAL A 79 -8.52 1.54 -7.48
CA VAL A 79 -7.11 1.52 -7.03
C VAL A 79 -6.91 0.45 -5.95
N GLY A 80 -7.83 0.33 -4.99
CA GLY A 80 -7.77 -0.71 -3.95
C GLY A 80 -7.87 -2.13 -4.53
N LEU A 81 -8.71 -2.34 -5.54
CA LEU A 81 -8.81 -3.63 -6.25
C LEU A 81 -7.52 -3.94 -7.02
N VAL A 82 -6.93 -2.96 -7.71
CA VAL A 82 -5.65 -3.13 -8.40
C VAL A 82 -4.55 -3.51 -7.40
N LEU A 83 -4.47 -2.82 -6.26
CA LEU A 83 -3.53 -3.16 -5.20
C LEU A 83 -3.72 -4.60 -4.71
N LEU A 84 -4.96 -4.99 -4.36
CA LEU A 84 -5.25 -6.34 -3.89
C LEU A 84 -4.93 -7.42 -4.92
N LEU A 85 -5.28 -7.21 -6.19
CA LEU A 85 -5.06 -8.20 -7.25
C LEU A 85 -3.56 -8.33 -7.57
N CYS A 86 -2.85 -7.22 -7.76
CA CYS A 86 -1.44 -7.23 -8.10
C CYS A 86 -0.58 -7.67 -6.91
N GLY A 87 -0.76 -7.05 -5.74
CA GLY A 87 -0.02 -7.40 -4.53
C GLY A 87 -0.36 -8.81 -4.03
N GLY A 88 -1.63 -9.21 -4.09
CA GLY A 88 -2.05 -10.56 -3.74
C GLY A 88 -1.43 -11.63 -4.64
N ARG A 89 -1.27 -11.37 -5.94
CA ARG A 89 -0.54 -12.29 -6.85
C ARG A 89 0.92 -12.43 -6.46
N LEU A 90 1.58 -11.34 -6.07
CA LEU A 90 2.98 -11.38 -5.60
C LEU A 90 3.12 -12.16 -4.28
N GLU A 91 2.25 -11.89 -3.30
CA GLU A 91 2.24 -12.63 -2.02
C GLU A 91 1.94 -14.13 -2.24
N LEU A 92 1.00 -14.47 -3.12
CA LEU A 92 0.69 -15.86 -3.50
C LEU A 92 1.88 -16.56 -4.19
N ARG A 93 2.64 -15.83 -5.00
CA ARG A 93 3.86 -16.36 -5.63
C ARG A 93 4.90 -16.68 -4.55
N GLY A 94 5.15 -15.76 -3.62
CA GLY A 94 6.06 -15.97 -2.50
C GLY A 94 5.67 -17.16 -1.61
N LEU A 95 4.37 -17.37 -1.36
CA LEU A 95 3.85 -18.52 -0.63
C LEU A 95 4.10 -19.87 -1.32
N ARG A 96 4.09 -19.89 -2.66
CA ARG A 96 4.30 -21.12 -3.44
C ARG A 96 5.78 -21.51 -3.54
N THR A 97 6.68 -20.52 -3.56
CA THR A 97 8.12 -20.73 -3.73
C THR A 97 8.89 -20.79 -2.42
N GLY A 98 8.33 -20.26 -1.32
CA GLY A 98 9.01 -20.19 -0.01
C GLY A 98 9.03 -21.51 0.76
N SER A 99 10.20 -21.87 1.29
CA SER A 99 10.37 -23.04 2.18
C SER A 99 9.72 -22.86 3.56
N HIS A 100 9.53 -21.61 4.01
CA HIS A 100 8.97 -21.26 5.32
C HIS A 100 7.55 -20.68 5.21
N ARG A 101 6.58 -21.54 4.88
CA ARG A 101 5.18 -21.13 4.63
C ARG A 101 4.54 -20.26 5.71
N ALA A 102 4.84 -20.50 6.99
CA ALA A 102 4.23 -19.75 8.09
C ALA A 102 4.60 -18.26 8.09
N LEU A 103 5.86 -17.92 7.81
CA LEU A 103 6.32 -16.53 7.75
C LEU A 103 5.73 -15.79 6.55
N PHE A 104 5.71 -16.44 5.38
CA PHE A 104 5.07 -15.88 4.18
C PHE A 104 3.56 -15.72 4.34
N MET A 105 2.90 -16.61 5.08
CA MET A 105 1.48 -16.50 5.37
C MET A 105 1.19 -15.31 6.28
N GLY A 106 2.01 -15.09 7.30
CA GLY A 106 1.93 -13.88 8.13
C GLY A 106 2.07 -12.60 7.29
N ASN A 107 3.05 -12.56 6.38
CA ASN A 107 3.27 -11.42 5.48
C ASN A 107 2.06 -11.14 4.57
N ALA A 108 1.54 -12.19 3.94
CA ALA A 108 0.36 -12.11 3.09
C ALA A 108 -0.89 -11.65 3.87
N MET A 109 -1.08 -12.14 5.09
CA MET A 109 -2.17 -11.69 5.96
C MET A 109 -2.03 -10.21 6.33
N MET A 110 -0.83 -9.74 6.66
CA MET A 110 -0.59 -8.32 6.93
C MET A 110 -0.88 -7.46 5.70
N PHE A 111 -0.49 -7.92 4.51
CA PHE A 111 -0.83 -7.23 3.26
C PHE A 111 -2.35 -7.14 3.05
N VAL A 112 -3.09 -8.24 3.24
CA VAL A 112 -4.56 -8.24 3.11
C VAL A 112 -5.21 -7.32 4.14
N ILE A 113 -4.75 -7.36 5.39
CA ILE A 113 -5.24 -6.47 6.46
C ILE A 113 -5.00 -5.00 6.11
N ALA A 114 -3.89 -4.67 5.46
CA ALA A 114 -3.58 -3.31 5.04
C ALA A 114 -4.38 -2.87 3.79
N ALA A 115 -4.58 -3.77 2.82
CA ALA A 115 -5.16 -3.44 1.53
C ALA A 115 -6.70 -3.55 1.48
N LEU A 116 -7.30 -4.47 2.22
CA LEU A 116 -8.75 -4.71 2.22
C LEU A 116 -9.57 -3.49 2.67
N PRO A 117 -9.15 -2.71 3.69
CA PRO A 117 -9.90 -1.53 4.10
C PRO A 117 -9.98 -0.43 3.03
N TYR A 118 -9.07 -0.39 2.04
CA TYR A 118 -9.22 0.49 0.89
C TYR A 118 -10.42 0.13 0.02
N VAL A 119 -10.61 -1.16 -0.27
CA VAL A 119 -11.73 -1.64 -1.08
C VAL A 119 -13.05 -1.44 -0.36
N VAL A 120 -13.09 -1.78 0.94
CA VAL A 120 -14.28 -1.55 1.77
C VAL A 120 -14.59 -0.07 1.89
N GLY A 121 -13.56 0.77 2.11
CA GLY A 121 -13.71 2.22 2.20
C GLY A 121 -14.21 2.85 0.90
N GLY A 122 -13.64 2.46 -0.25
CA GLY A 122 -14.10 2.88 -1.57
C GLY A 122 -15.54 2.48 -1.86
N ALA A 123 -15.93 1.24 -1.52
CA ALA A 123 -17.30 0.77 -1.65
C ALA A 123 -18.29 1.58 -0.79
N PHE A 124 -17.93 1.91 0.46
CA PHE A 124 -18.76 2.77 1.30
C PHE A 124 -18.90 4.18 0.74
N LEU A 125 -17.81 4.79 0.25
CA LEU A 125 -17.87 6.10 -0.40
C LEU A 125 -18.72 6.07 -1.67
N PHE A 126 -18.64 4.99 -2.46
CA PHE A 126 -19.43 4.83 -3.68
C PHE A 126 -20.93 4.82 -3.40
N ILE A 127 -21.36 4.22 -2.28
CA ILE A 127 -22.76 4.22 -1.83
C ILE A 127 -23.16 5.55 -1.17
N GLY A 128 -22.21 6.46 -0.94
CA GLY A 128 -22.43 7.77 -0.32
C GLY A 128 -22.27 7.77 1.21
N ASN A 129 -21.70 6.71 1.78
CA ASN A 129 -21.47 6.61 3.22
C ASN A 129 -20.09 7.19 3.61
N SER A 130 -20.08 8.19 4.50
CA SER A 130 -18.86 8.85 4.98
C SER A 130 -17.95 7.96 5.84
N VAL A 131 -18.43 6.80 6.32
CA VAL A 131 -17.60 5.79 7.01
C VAL A 131 -16.41 5.36 6.16
N GLY A 132 -16.53 5.46 4.83
CA GLY A 132 -15.45 5.11 3.91
C GLY A 132 -14.16 5.90 4.15
N PHE A 133 -14.23 7.16 4.58
CA PHE A 133 -13.03 7.96 4.89
C PHE A 133 -12.22 7.38 6.05
N TYR A 134 -12.89 6.92 7.12
CA TYR A 134 -12.23 6.28 8.26
C TYR A 134 -11.55 4.97 7.87
N MET A 135 -12.20 4.18 7.01
CA MET A 135 -11.64 2.91 6.52
C MET A 135 -10.40 3.15 5.66
N ILE A 136 -10.41 4.18 4.82
CA ILE A 136 -9.26 4.57 4.00
C ILE A 136 -8.12 5.10 4.88
N ALA A 137 -8.43 5.92 5.90
CA ALA A 137 -7.42 6.38 6.85
C ALA A 137 -6.76 5.22 7.60
N ALA A 138 -7.54 4.24 8.05
CA ALA A 138 -7.01 3.01 8.65
C ALA A 138 -6.14 2.22 7.65
N ALA A 139 -6.60 2.08 6.40
CA ALA A 139 -5.85 1.42 5.33
C ALA A 139 -4.48 2.08 5.09
N VAL A 140 -4.43 3.41 5.08
CA VAL A 140 -3.18 4.19 4.92
C VAL A 140 -2.20 3.90 6.05
N LEU A 141 -2.65 3.92 7.30
CA LEU A 141 -1.78 3.66 8.45
C LEU A 141 -1.25 2.22 8.45
N LEU A 142 -2.11 1.25 8.16
CA LEU A 142 -1.73 -0.16 8.07
C LEU A 142 -0.77 -0.41 6.89
N SER A 143 -1.01 0.24 5.75
CA SER A 143 -0.16 0.13 4.57
C SER A 143 1.21 0.77 4.77
N LEU A 144 1.29 1.89 5.49
CA LEU A 144 2.56 2.48 5.91
C LEU A 144 3.33 1.53 6.80
N MET A 145 2.69 0.98 7.83
CA MET A 145 3.32 0.01 8.73
C MET A 145 3.87 -1.18 7.96
N LYS A 146 3.05 -1.77 7.06
CA LYS A 146 3.46 -2.89 6.22
C LYS A 146 4.66 -2.49 5.33
N ALA A 147 4.58 -1.36 4.63
CA ALA A 147 5.67 -0.92 3.75
C ALA A 147 7.00 -0.72 4.49
N VAL A 148 6.96 -0.15 5.71
CA VAL A 148 8.15 0.02 6.56
C VAL A 148 8.71 -1.34 6.99
N LEU A 149 7.85 -2.29 7.34
CA LEU A 149 8.29 -3.65 7.69
C LEU A 149 8.94 -4.37 6.50
N ASP A 150 8.38 -4.26 5.29
CA ASP A 150 9.00 -4.80 4.09
C ASP A 150 10.36 -4.16 3.80
N ALA A 151 10.47 -2.83 3.93
CA ALA A 151 11.72 -2.11 3.78
C ALA A 151 12.76 -2.55 4.82
N TRP A 152 12.35 -2.78 6.07
CA TRP A 152 13.23 -3.31 7.12
C TRP A 152 13.74 -4.71 6.77
N VAL A 153 12.85 -5.61 6.36
CA VAL A 153 13.24 -6.98 5.96
C VAL A 153 14.22 -6.95 4.80
N LEU A 154 14.00 -6.08 3.81
CA LEU A 154 14.94 -5.87 2.70
C LEU A 154 16.32 -5.46 3.20
N LEU A 155 16.40 -4.47 4.09
CA LEU A 155 17.68 -3.98 4.64
C LEU A 155 18.43 -5.07 5.42
N VAL A 156 17.73 -5.92 6.17
CA VAL A 156 18.34 -7.00 6.94
C VAL A 156 18.79 -8.13 6.03
N GLU A 157 17.97 -8.55 5.06
CA GLU A 157 18.27 -9.68 4.17
C GLU A 157 19.38 -9.35 3.15
N ILE A 158 19.54 -8.09 2.73
CA ILE A 158 20.62 -7.66 1.81
C ILE A 158 22.00 -7.63 2.49
N ASN A 159 22.04 -7.43 3.81
CA ASN A 159 23.27 -7.32 4.59
C ASN A 159 23.66 -8.62 5.31
N ARG A 160 22.91 -9.71 5.08
CA ARG A 160 23.19 -11.04 5.62
C ARG A 160 24.01 -11.87 4.65
#